data_AF-A0A7S1SRC5-F1
#
_entry.id   AF-A0A7S1SRC5-F1
#
_cell.length_a   1.000
_cell.length_b   1.000
_cell.length_c   1.000
_cell.angle_alpha   90.00
_cell.angle_beta   90.00
_cell.angle_gamma   90.00
#
_symmetry.space_group_name_H-M   'P 1'
#
loop_
_entity.id
_entity.type
_entity.pdbx_description
1 polymer ?
#
loop_
_entity_poly.entity_id
_entity_poly.type
_entity_poly.pdbx_seq_one_letter_code
_entity_poly.pdbx_strand_id
1 'polypeptide(L)'
;DYTELLEPLATSCSAKLLPLPIGCTTKLNSEEAADAASAMCGTVNQNTGSLIIYTSGTTGRPKGVLHTRGSVAAQAASLSMAWEWQAGDRILHTLPLHHIHGLVNALQCAHAAGAAVEFASFSALHVWERFQSGEVTVFMGVPTMYSILLAKYGKMSAEQQSAAGEAAQRLRLTISGSAACPLVVMEQWDALSGQRLLERYGMTEIGMALSNLYKGERRPGFVGLPLPGVEVKMVRAGEGGDD
;
A
#
# COMPACT_ATOMS: atom_id res chain seq x y z
N ASP A 1 -3.49 10.04 24.89
CA ASP A 1 -4.79 9.90 24.21
C ASP A 1 -4.79 10.87 23.04
N TYR A 2 -5.06 10.42 21.81
CA TYR A 2 -5.06 11.32 20.64
C TYR A 2 -6.26 12.25 20.62
N THR A 3 -7.29 11.98 21.43
CA THR A 3 -8.51 12.79 21.51
C THR A 3 -8.19 14.20 21.98
N GLU A 4 -7.43 14.35 23.07
CA GLU A 4 -7.00 15.66 23.59
C GLU A 4 -6.18 16.47 22.57
N LEU A 5 -5.42 15.81 21.70
CA LEU A 5 -4.64 16.45 20.65
C LEU A 5 -5.51 16.93 19.48
N LEU A 6 -6.55 16.17 19.13
CA LEU A 6 -7.38 16.40 17.94
C LEU A 6 -8.61 17.29 18.22
N GLU A 7 -9.04 17.39 19.47
CA GLU A 7 -10.24 18.14 19.88
C GLU A 7 -10.16 19.66 19.58
N PRO A 8 -9.03 20.35 19.80
CA PRO A 8 -8.88 21.75 19.36
C PRO A 8 -9.00 21.90 17.85
N LEU A 9 -8.44 20.93 17.11
CA LEU A 9 -8.45 20.93 15.65
C LEU A 9 -9.87 20.71 15.12
N ALA A 10 -10.58 19.71 15.66
CA ALA A 10 -11.97 19.41 15.33
C ALA A 10 -12.87 20.63 15.58
N THR A 11 -12.71 21.30 16.72
CA THR A 11 -13.44 22.52 17.07
C THR A 11 -13.17 23.63 16.06
N SER A 12 -11.89 23.91 15.75
CA SER A 12 -11.52 24.96 14.79
C SER A 12 -12.03 24.71 13.36
N CYS A 13 -12.15 23.45 12.96
CA CYS A 13 -12.64 23.05 11.65
C CYS A 13 -14.16 22.78 11.60
N SER A 14 -14.90 23.00 12.70
CA SER A 14 -16.31 22.59 12.83
C SER A 14 -16.55 21.11 12.46
N ALA A 15 -15.55 20.26 12.74
CA ALA A 15 -15.59 18.84 12.48
C ALA A 15 -16.05 18.08 13.74
N LYS A 16 -16.77 16.97 13.54
CA LYS A 16 -17.15 16.06 14.63
C LYS A 16 -16.02 15.06 14.89
N LEU A 17 -15.43 15.10 16.08
CA LEU A 17 -14.47 14.07 16.52
C LEU A 17 -15.23 12.83 17.01
N LEU A 18 -14.91 11.67 16.43
CA LEU A 18 -15.50 10.38 16.80
C LEU A 18 -14.38 9.44 17.29
N PRO A 19 -14.09 9.39 18.60
CA PRO A 19 -13.09 8.48 19.12
C PRO A 19 -13.61 7.04 19.05
N LEU A 20 -12.81 6.14 18.47
CA LEU A 20 -13.09 4.70 18.49
C LEU A 20 -12.53 4.13 19.80
N PRO A 21 -13.35 3.46 20.65
CA PRO A 21 -12.87 2.91 21.90
C PRO A 21 -11.82 1.81 21.64
N ILE A 22 -10.65 1.95 22.26
CA ILE A 22 -9.59 0.92 22.24
C ILE A 22 -10.14 -0.32 22.95
N GLY A 23 -10.09 -1.47 22.28
CA GLY A 23 -10.62 -2.73 22.81
C GLY A 23 -12.03 -3.08 22.33
N CYS A 24 -12.60 -2.34 21.37
CA CYS A 24 -13.79 -2.75 20.64
C CYS A 24 -13.47 -4.00 19.80
N THR A 25 -13.56 -5.17 20.43
CA THR A 25 -13.48 -6.50 19.81
C THR A 25 -14.85 -6.99 19.38
N THR A 26 -15.85 -6.10 19.34
CA THR A 26 -17.16 -6.46 18.80
C THR A 26 -16.95 -6.90 17.36
N LYS A 27 -17.00 -8.22 17.18
CA LYS A 27 -17.38 -8.80 15.90
C LYS A 27 -18.76 -8.23 15.64
N LEU A 28 -18.84 -7.12 14.89
CA LEU A 28 -20.09 -6.74 14.27
C LEU A 28 -20.54 -8.00 13.54
N ASN A 29 -21.71 -8.50 13.90
CA ASN A 29 -22.32 -9.52 13.05
C ASN A 29 -22.54 -8.88 11.67
N SER A 30 -22.58 -9.71 10.62
CA SER A 30 -22.59 -9.21 9.23
C SER A 30 -23.75 -8.26 8.95
N GLU A 31 -24.87 -8.39 9.67
CA GLU A 31 -26.05 -7.53 9.54
C GLU A 31 -25.81 -6.14 10.15
N GLU A 32 -25.30 -6.04 11.38
CA GLU A 32 -24.98 -4.75 12.02
C GLU A 32 -23.89 -3.97 11.24
N ALA A 33 -22.90 -4.68 10.69
CA ALA A 33 -21.89 -4.07 9.83
C ALA A 33 -22.50 -3.57 8.51
N ALA A 34 -23.41 -4.33 7.91
CA ALA A 34 -24.09 -3.96 6.68
C ALA A 34 -25.03 -2.76 6.87
N ASP A 35 -25.77 -2.72 7.98
CA ASP A 35 -26.66 -1.61 8.31
C ASP A 35 -25.88 -0.32 8.59
N ALA A 36 -24.77 -0.41 9.34
CA ALA A 36 -23.89 0.74 9.56
C ALA A 36 -23.25 1.23 8.25
N ALA A 37 -22.80 0.32 7.39
CA ALA A 37 -22.24 0.66 6.08
C ALA A 37 -23.30 1.29 5.15
N SER A 38 -24.52 0.75 5.15
CA SER A 38 -25.67 1.27 4.40
C SER A 38 -26.06 2.67 4.86
N ALA A 39 -26.12 2.90 6.18
CA ALA A 39 -26.38 4.21 6.76
C ALA A 39 -25.28 5.24 6.44
N MET A 40 -24.03 4.80 6.26
CA MET A 40 -22.91 5.64 5.82
C MET A 40 -22.87 5.85 4.29
N CYS A 41 -23.53 4.99 3.52
CA CYS A 41 -23.60 5.03 2.05
C CYS A 41 -24.77 5.89 1.52
N GLY A 42 -25.03 7.05 2.12
CA GLY A 42 -25.86 8.07 1.49
C GLY A 42 -25.27 8.53 0.15
N THR A 43 -25.98 9.35 -0.64
CA THR A 43 -25.50 9.82 -1.96
C THR A 43 -24.13 10.49 -1.84
N VAL A 44 -23.08 9.75 -2.17
CA VAL A 44 -21.70 10.17 -1.94
C VAL A 44 -21.25 11.07 -3.07
N ASN A 45 -21.00 12.35 -2.78
CA ASN A 45 -20.37 13.24 -3.75
C ASN A 45 -18.89 12.85 -3.93
N GLN A 46 -18.54 12.39 -5.14
CA GLN A 46 -17.19 11.95 -5.48
C GLN A 46 -16.15 13.07 -5.45
N ASN A 47 -16.58 14.33 -5.57
CA ASN A 47 -15.69 15.50 -5.57
C ASN A 47 -15.40 16.02 -4.16
N THR A 48 -16.04 15.47 -3.13
CA THR A 48 -15.76 15.85 -1.74
C THR A 48 -14.36 15.38 -1.34
N GLY A 49 -13.60 16.29 -0.72
CA GLY A 49 -12.31 15.98 -0.11
C GLY A 49 -12.42 14.87 0.93
N SER A 50 -11.49 13.91 0.90
CA SER A 50 -11.56 12.70 1.72
C SER A 50 -10.29 12.38 2.48
N LEU A 51 -9.15 12.78 1.94
CA LEU A 51 -7.84 12.42 2.47
C LEU A 51 -6.87 13.56 2.18
N ILE A 52 -6.10 13.98 3.19
CA ILE A 52 -4.98 14.90 3.03
C ILE A 52 -3.71 14.17 3.45
N ILE A 53 -2.74 14.06 2.55
CA ILE A 53 -1.41 13.53 2.84
C ILE A 53 -0.40 14.65 2.69
N TYR A 54 0.42 14.87 3.72
CA TYR A 54 1.47 15.89 3.68
C TYR A 54 2.75 15.38 3.03
N THR A 55 3.31 16.19 2.13
CA THR A 55 4.64 15.98 1.52
C THR A 55 5.62 17.04 2.01
N SER A 56 6.92 16.76 1.98
CA SER A 56 7.95 17.65 2.54
C SER A 56 8.02 19.02 1.86
N GLY A 57 7.69 19.11 0.57
CA GLY A 57 7.73 20.36 -0.22
C GLY A 57 9.15 20.89 -0.44
N THR A 58 9.47 21.33 -1.66
CA THR A 58 10.80 21.91 -1.98
C THR A 58 11.06 23.26 -1.31
N THR A 59 10.00 23.94 -0.84
CA THR A 59 10.02 25.28 -0.24
C THR A 59 10.06 25.27 1.29
N GLY A 60 10.30 24.11 1.91
CA GLY A 60 10.54 23.95 3.37
C GLY A 60 9.30 23.80 4.25
N ARG A 61 8.11 24.23 3.80
CA ARG A 61 6.84 23.95 4.50
C ARG A 61 6.14 22.75 3.87
N PRO A 62 5.68 21.75 4.66
CA PRO A 62 4.93 20.63 4.13
C PRO A 62 3.67 21.07 3.39
N LYS A 63 3.39 20.44 2.25
CA LYS A 63 2.21 20.71 1.41
C LYS A 63 1.20 19.58 1.59
N GLY A 64 -0.07 19.93 1.82
CA GLY A 64 -1.15 18.95 1.91
C GLY A 64 -1.68 18.61 0.52
N VAL A 65 -1.55 17.35 0.12
CA VAL A 65 -2.19 16.82 -1.10
C VAL A 65 -3.59 16.36 -0.75
N LEU A 66 -4.60 17.03 -1.31
CA LEU A 66 -6.00 16.68 -1.11
C LEU A 66 -6.46 15.67 -2.17
N HIS A 67 -6.91 14.50 -1.72
CA HIS A 67 -7.61 13.53 -2.54
C HIS A 67 -9.11 13.58 -2.27
N THR A 68 -9.89 13.66 -3.35
CA THR A 68 -11.34 13.49 -3.31
C THR A 68 -11.72 12.03 -3.15
N ARG A 69 -12.96 11.75 -2.72
CA ARG A 69 -13.49 10.38 -2.64
C ARG A 69 -13.37 9.62 -3.96
N GLY A 70 -13.67 10.31 -5.07
CA GLY A 70 -13.55 9.77 -6.42
C GLY A 70 -12.11 9.45 -6.80
N SER A 71 -11.16 10.31 -6.45
CA SER A 71 -9.74 10.05 -6.73
C SER A 71 -9.20 8.86 -5.93
N VAL A 72 -9.65 8.65 -4.68
CA VAL A 72 -9.28 7.49 -3.87
C VAL A 72 -9.91 6.21 -4.43
N ALA A 73 -11.20 6.26 -4.77
CA ALA A 73 -11.92 5.13 -5.36
C ALA A 73 -11.32 4.70 -6.71
N ALA A 74 -10.97 5.67 -7.57
CA ALA A 74 -10.32 5.40 -8.85
C ALA A 74 -8.95 4.73 -8.68
N GLN A 75 -8.14 5.21 -7.72
CA GLN A 75 -6.86 4.59 -7.39
C GLN A 75 -7.04 3.15 -6.89
N ALA A 76 -7.96 2.92 -5.95
CA ALA A 76 -8.22 1.58 -5.42
C ALA A 76 -8.69 0.64 -6.54
N ALA A 77 -9.64 1.06 -7.38
CA ALA A 77 -10.13 0.25 -8.50
C ALA A 77 -9.02 -0.07 -9.52
N SER A 78 -8.21 0.92 -9.89
CA SER A 78 -7.10 0.77 -10.84
C SER A 78 -6.05 -0.22 -10.32
N LEU A 79 -5.65 -0.08 -9.05
CA LEU A 79 -4.67 -0.96 -8.40
C LEU A 79 -5.22 -2.36 -8.13
N SER A 80 -6.48 -2.48 -7.71
CA SER A 80 -7.15 -3.77 -7.53
C SER A 80 -7.17 -4.57 -8.83
N MET A 81 -7.45 -3.92 -9.97
CA MET A 81 -7.40 -4.56 -11.28
C MET A 81 -5.97 -4.89 -11.72
N ALA A 82 -5.03 -3.95 -11.61
CA ALA A 82 -3.67 -4.13 -12.09
C ALA A 82 -2.87 -5.18 -11.30
N TRP A 83 -3.15 -5.33 -10.01
CA TRP A 83 -2.42 -6.24 -9.10
C TRP A 83 -3.22 -7.49 -8.73
N GLU A 84 -4.37 -7.69 -9.39
CA GLU A 84 -5.30 -8.81 -9.16
C GLU A 84 -5.56 -9.02 -7.66
N TRP A 85 -5.89 -7.95 -6.94
CA TRP A 85 -6.33 -8.07 -5.56
C TRP A 85 -7.59 -8.94 -5.48
N GLN A 86 -7.66 -9.79 -4.46
CA GLN A 86 -8.76 -10.76 -4.30
C GLN A 86 -9.18 -10.85 -2.83
N ALA A 87 -10.43 -11.23 -2.58
CA ALA A 87 -10.98 -11.37 -1.23
C ALA A 87 -10.25 -12.42 -0.36
N GLY A 88 -9.63 -13.41 -1.01
CA GLY A 88 -8.80 -14.41 -0.32
C GLY A 88 -7.42 -13.91 0.09
N ASP A 89 -7.05 -12.67 -0.24
CA ASP A 89 -5.75 -12.16 0.14
C ASP A 89 -5.65 -11.84 1.64
N ARG A 90 -4.43 -12.00 2.15
CA ARG A 90 -4.02 -11.49 3.46
C ARG A 90 -2.72 -10.72 3.31
N ILE A 91 -2.76 -9.44 3.66
CA ILE A 91 -1.57 -8.58 3.69
C ILE A 91 -1.05 -8.45 5.11
N LEU A 92 0.25 -8.72 5.28
CA LEU A 92 0.99 -8.27 6.46
C LEU A 92 1.40 -6.82 6.25
N HIS A 93 0.67 -5.91 6.88
CA HIS A 93 0.82 -4.47 6.72
C HIS A 93 1.80 -3.90 7.75
N THR A 94 3.00 -3.58 7.27
CA THR A 94 4.07 -2.97 8.08
C THR A 94 4.49 -1.59 7.58
N LEU A 95 3.70 -0.99 6.68
CA LEU A 95 4.00 0.31 6.08
C LEU A 95 3.36 1.45 6.89
N PRO A 96 3.95 2.65 6.91
CA PRO A 96 3.32 3.78 7.57
C PRO A 96 2.02 4.23 6.86
N LEU A 97 0.97 4.50 7.63
CA LEU A 97 -0.32 4.98 7.10
C LEU A 97 -0.33 6.47 6.73
N HIS A 98 0.72 7.21 7.03
CA HIS A 98 0.87 8.60 6.56
C HIS A 98 1.50 8.71 5.16
N HIS A 99 1.69 7.58 4.47
CA HIS A 99 2.14 7.53 3.09
C HIS A 99 1.11 6.81 2.22
N ILE A 100 0.94 7.27 0.98
CA ILE A 100 -0.01 6.71 0.02
C ILE A 100 0.22 5.21 -0.24
N HIS A 101 1.48 4.75 -0.13
CA HIS A 101 1.84 3.33 -0.25
C HIS A 101 1.22 2.46 0.86
N GLY A 102 1.29 2.90 2.12
CA GLY A 102 0.64 2.17 3.21
C GLY A 102 -0.87 2.36 3.22
N LEU A 103 -1.33 3.59 2.98
CA LEU A 103 -2.73 3.93 3.15
C LEU A 103 -3.62 3.48 1.98
N VAL A 104 -3.23 3.81 0.75
CA VAL A 104 -4.06 3.53 -0.43
C VAL A 104 -3.71 2.16 -1.00
N ASN A 105 -2.46 1.95 -1.36
CA ASN A 105 -2.03 0.76 -2.10
C ASN A 105 -2.17 -0.54 -1.27
N ALA A 106 -1.84 -0.49 0.02
CA ALA A 106 -1.91 -1.64 0.91
C ALA A 106 -3.27 -1.74 1.62
N LEU A 107 -3.64 -0.73 2.41
CA LEU A 107 -4.84 -0.80 3.26
C LEU A 107 -6.15 -0.67 2.47
N GLN A 108 -6.33 0.40 1.71
CA GLN A 108 -7.61 0.62 1.00
C GLN A 108 -7.84 -0.37 -0.13
N CYS A 109 -6.80 -0.78 -0.88
CA CYS A 109 -6.95 -1.81 -1.89
C CYS A 109 -7.33 -3.16 -1.28
N ALA A 110 -6.73 -3.54 -0.15
CA ALA A 110 -7.12 -4.75 0.57
C ALA A 110 -8.59 -4.70 0.99
N HIS A 111 -9.03 -3.59 1.60
CA HIS A 111 -10.43 -3.42 2.00
C HIS A 111 -11.39 -3.42 0.80
N ALA A 112 -11.05 -2.73 -0.29
CA ALA A 112 -11.86 -2.69 -1.50
C ALA A 112 -12.02 -4.08 -2.13
N ALA A 113 -11.01 -4.95 -1.99
CA ALA A 113 -11.06 -6.33 -2.46
C ALA A 113 -11.72 -7.31 -1.48
N GLY A 114 -12.06 -6.88 -0.26
CA GLY A 114 -12.53 -7.78 0.81
C GLY A 114 -11.43 -8.64 1.43
N ALA A 115 -10.16 -8.27 1.26
CA ALA A 115 -8.99 -8.97 1.78
C ALA A 115 -8.76 -8.68 3.28
N ALA A 116 -8.04 -9.58 3.95
CA ALA A 116 -7.66 -9.42 5.35
C ALA A 116 -6.38 -8.58 5.50
N VAL A 117 -6.35 -7.71 6.51
CA VAL A 117 -5.18 -6.89 6.86
C VAL A 117 -4.70 -7.27 8.26
N GLU A 118 -3.43 -7.65 8.37
CA GLU A 118 -2.74 -7.87 9.64
C GLU A 118 -1.75 -6.73 9.88
N PHE A 119 -1.96 -5.93 10.92
CA PHE A 119 -1.04 -4.83 11.25
C PHE A 119 0.10 -5.31 12.15
N ALA A 120 1.32 -4.96 11.78
CA ALA A 120 2.50 -5.20 12.60
C ALA A 120 3.57 -4.12 12.39
N SER A 121 4.37 -3.85 13.42
CA SER A 121 5.62 -3.11 13.23
C SER A 121 6.59 -3.96 12.40
N PHE A 122 7.33 -3.33 11.49
CA PHE A 122 8.31 -4.06 10.69
C PHE A 122 9.43 -4.65 11.56
N SER A 123 9.59 -5.96 11.48
CA SER A 123 10.72 -6.72 12.01
C SER A 123 11.02 -7.87 11.06
N ALA A 124 12.28 -8.02 10.65
CA ALA A 124 12.67 -9.06 9.72
C ALA A 124 12.33 -10.47 10.24
N LEU A 125 12.52 -10.69 11.54
CA LEU A 125 12.21 -11.95 12.19
C LEU A 125 10.70 -12.24 12.11
N HIS A 126 9.90 -11.26 12.51
CA HIS A 126 8.44 -11.40 12.52
C HIS A 126 7.87 -11.60 11.12
N VAL A 127 8.35 -10.85 10.12
CA VAL A 127 7.91 -11.03 8.72
C VAL A 127 8.22 -12.45 8.24
N TRP A 128 9.41 -12.97 8.50
CA TRP A 128 9.75 -14.35 8.13
C TRP A 128 8.91 -15.40 8.88
N GLU A 129 8.60 -15.19 10.15
CA GLU A 129 7.68 -16.06 10.92
C GLU A 129 6.28 -16.06 10.30
N ARG A 130 5.75 -14.89 9.92
CA ARG A 130 4.42 -14.76 9.30
C ARG A 130 4.36 -15.27 7.87
N PHE A 131 5.44 -15.20 7.09
CA PHE A 131 5.50 -15.89 5.80
C PHE A 131 5.46 -17.41 6.00
N GLN A 132 6.19 -17.93 6.99
CA GLN A 132 6.25 -19.37 7.27
C GLN A 132 4.94 -19.94 7.81
N SER A 133 4.05 -19.12 8.41
CA SER A 133 2.71 -19.59 8.79
C SER A 133 1.84 -19.99 7.60
N GLY A 134 2.17 -19.50 6.40
CA GLY A 134 1.41 -19.75 5.18
C GLY A 134 0.12 -18.93 5.05
N GLU A 135 -0.15 -18.01 5.98
CA GLU A 135 -1.37 -17.20 5.97
C GLU A 135 -1.24 -15.93 5.13
N VAL A 136 -0.02 -15.38 5.01
CA VAL A 136 0.24 -14.15 4.25
C VAL A 136 0.31 -14.46 2.76
N THR A 137 -0.43 -13.70 1.94
CA THR A 137 -0.41 -13.83 0.48
C THR A 137 0.19 -12.60 -0.20
N VAL A 138 0.12 -11.42 0.43
CA VAL A 138 0.62 -10.17 -0.13
C VAL A 138 1.59 -9.50 0.84
N PHE A 139 2.71 -9.02 0.32
CA PHE A 139 3.63 -8.18 1.07
C PHE A 139 4.04 -6.95 0.26
N MET A 140 3.92 -5.77 0.87
CA MET A 140 4.34 -4.51 0.26
C MET A 140 5.42 -3.88 1.13
N GLY A 141 6.54 -3.53 0.50
CA GLY A 141 7.71 -2.99 1.20
C GLY A 141 8.43 -1.93 0.38
N VAL A 142 9.35 -1.23 1.04
CA VAL A 142 10.34 -0.38 0.36
C VAL A 142 11.65 -1.15 0.15
N PRO A 143 12.55 -0.74 -0.77
CA PRO A 143 13.79 -1.47 -1.03
C PRO A 143 14.60 -1.81 0.23
N THR A 144 14.70 -0.89 1.18
CA THR A 144 15.40 -1.10 2.45
C THR A 144 14.83 -2.26 3.27
N MET A 145 13.51 -2.46 3.25
CA MET A 145 12.87 -3.57 3.97
C MET A 145 13.26 -4.92 3.36
N TYR A 146 13.28 -5.02 2.03
CA TYR A 146 13.75 -6.22 1.34
C TYR A 146 15.24 -6.48 1.60
N SER A 147 16.10 -5.45 1.58
CA SER A 147 17.51 -5.60 1.97
C SER A 147 17.66 -6.15 3.39
N ILE A 148 16.84 -5.68 4.33
CA ILE A 148 16.85 -6.18 5.72
C ILE A 148 16.37 -7.64 5.80
N LEU A 149 15.32 -8.00 5.05
CA LEU A 149 14.81 -9.38 4.98
C LEU A 149 15.86 -10.34 4.41
N LEU A 150 16.53 -9.95 3.33
CA LEU A 150 17.59 -10.71 2.68
C LEU A 150 18.83 -10.83 3.58
N ALA A 151 19.21 -9.76 4.29
CA ALA A 151 20.29 -9.81 5.27
C ALA A 151 19.99 -10.73 6.45
N LYS A 152 18.72 -10.80 6.90
CA LYS A 152 18.28 -11.77 7.92
C LYS A 152 18.29 -13.20 7.38
N TYR A 153 17.81 -13.40 6.16
CA TYR A 153 17.84 -14.69 5.46
C TYR A 153 19.27 -15.23 5.30
N GLY A 154 20.23 -14.37 4.94
CA GLY A 154 21.65 -14.74 4.82
C GLY A 154 22.31 -15.18 6.13
N LYS A 155 21.67 -14.95 7.29
CA LYS A 155 22.14 -15.38 8.62
C LYS A 155 21.41 -16.60 9.17
N MET A 156 20.44 -17.15 8.44
CA MET A 156 19.68 -18.35 8.81
C MET A 156 20.51 -19.61 8.54
N SER A 157 20.20 -20.72 9.23
CA SER A 157 20.74 -22.04 8.89
C SER A 157 20.21 -22.52 7.52
N ALA A 158 20.82 -23.55 6.95
CA ALA A 158 20.39 -24.09 5.66
C ALA A 158 18.92 -24.57 5.69
N GLU A 159 18.50 -25.19 6.81
CA GLU A 159 17.13 -25.67 7.01
C GLU A 159 16.14 -24.49 7.08
N GLN A 160 16.51 -23.44 7.82
CA GLN A 160 15.71 -22.21 7.92
C GLN A 160 15.61 -21.47 6.59
N GLN A 161 16.70 -21.46 5.81
CA GLN A 161 16.71 -20.88 4.47
C GLN A 161 15.78 -21.63 3.52
N SER A 162 15.78 -22.97 3.55
CA SER A 162 14.83 -23.78 2.77
C SER A 162 13.38 -23.42 3.12
N ALA A 163 13.04 -23.43 4.41
CA ALA A 163 11.69 -23.10 4.87
C ALA A 163 11.26 -21.67 4.52
N ALA A 164 12.17 -20.69 4.64
CA ALA A 164 11.93 -19.31 4.27
C ALA A 164 11.74 -19.12 2.76
N GLY A 165 12.53 -19.81 1.93
CA GLY A 165 12.39 -19.81 0.47
C GLY A 165 11.03 -20.37 0.03
N GLU A 166 10.64 -21.53 0.57
CA GLU A 166 9.31 -22.11 0.33
C GLU A 166 8.18 -21.18 0.77
N ALA A 167 8.34 -20.51 1.91
CA ALA A 167 7.38 -19.52 2.39
C ALA A 167 7.26 -18.31 1.45
N ALA A 168 8.37 -17.79 0.96
CA ALA A 168 8.39 -16.68 0.01
C ALA A 168 7.77 -17.05 -1.34
N GLN A 169 7.99 -18.29 -1.82
CA GLN A 169 7.38 -18.82 -3.05
C GLN A 169 5.85 -18.89 -2.99
N ARG A 170 5.27 -19.08 -1.79
CA ARG A 170 3.81 -19.12 -1.59
C ARG A 170 3.14 -17.75 -1.62
N LEU A 171 3.90 -16.66 -1.49
CA LEU A 171 3.34 -15.31 -1.60
C LEU A 171 2.75 -15.13 -3.00
N ARG A 172 1.55 -14.57 -3.10
CA ARG A 172 0.93 -14.26 -4.39
C ARG A 172 1.54 -13.02 -5.04
N LEU A 173 1.93 -12.04 -4.21
CA LEU A 173 2.36 -10.73 -4.67
C LEU A 173 3.32 -10.07 -3.68
N THR A 174 4.51 -9.73 -4.16
CA THR A 174 5.48 -8.89 -3.46
C THR A 174 5.76 -7.61 -4.25
N ILE A 175 5.52 -6.46 -3.63
CA ILE A 175 5.72 -5.13 -4.24
C ILE A 175 6.89 -4.43 -3.56
N SER A 176 7.75 -3.82 -4.37
CA SER A 176 8.77 -2.88 -3.93
C SER A 176 8.52 -1.49 -4.50
N GLY A 177 8.62 -0.46 -3.67
CA GLY A 177 8.93 0.86 -4.21
C GLY A 177 8.95 1.97 -3.17
N SER A 178 8.47 3.16 -3.53
CA SER A 178 8.73 4.44 -2.86
C SER A 178 10.17 4.95 -3.03
N ALA A 179 11.04 4.10 -3.57
CA ALA A 179 12.34 4.40 -4.12
C ALA A 179 12.66 3.35 -5.19
N ALA A 180 13.64 3.63 -6.06
CA ALA A 180 14.15 2.66 -7.02
C ALA A 180 14.72 1.43 -6.27
N CYS A 181 14.35 0.23 -6.70
CA CYS A 181 14.87 -0.99 -6.08
C CYS A 181 16.25 -1.33 -6.67
N PRO A 182 17.30 -1.53 -5.87
CA PRO A 182 18.59 -1.97 -6.38
C PRO A 182 18.47 -3.33 -7.10
N LEU A 183 19.13 -3.47 -8.26
CA LEU A 183 19.11 -4.71 -9.04
C LEU A 183 19.47 -5.94 -8.21
N VAL A 184 20.52 -5.84 -7.39
CA VAL A 184 20.96 -6.92 -6.49
C VAL A 184 19.86 -7.39 -5.54
N VAL A 185 19.01 -6.48 -5.03
CA VAL A 185 17.89 -6.84 -4.14
C VAL A 185 16.81 -7.58 -4.92
N MET A 186 16.52 -7.13 -6.14
CA MET A 186 15.56 -7.81 -7.01
C MET A 186 16.02 -9.20 -7.41
N GLU A 187 17.28 -9.36 -7.81
CA GLU A 187 17.86 -10.65 -8.20
C GLU A 187 17.91 -11.63 -7.02
N GLN A 188 18.30 -11.17 -5.84
CA GLN A 188 18.32 -12.00 -4.64
C GLN A 188 16.91 -12.44 -4.22
N TRP A 189 15.93 -11.54 -4.28
CA TRP A 189 14.54 -11.87 -3.98
C TRP A 189 13.95 -12.83 -5.03
N ASP A 190 14.26 -12.63 -6.31
CA ASP A 190 13.84 -13.50 -7.42
C ASP A 190 14.42 -14.92 -7.24
N ALA A 191 15.73 -15.04 -6.98
CA ALA A 191 16.39 -16.32 -6.71
C ALA A 191 15.83 -17.04 -5.48
N LEU A 192 15.41 -16.30 -4.46
CA LEU A 192 14.85 -16.82 -3.21
C LEU A 192 13.39 -17.29 -3.36
N SER A 193 12.56 -16.43 -3.94
CA SER A 193 11.09 -16.58 -3.95
C SER A 193 10.54 -17.11 -5.26
N GLY A 194 11.36 -17.23 -6.31
CA GLY A 194 10.91 -17.53 -7.67
C GLY A 194 10.05 -16.42 -8.29
N GLN A 195 10.00 -15.24 -7.65
CA GLN A 195 9.18 -14.11 -8.07
C GLN A 195 10.01 -12.83 -8.05
N ARG A 196 10.09 -12.16 -9.18
CA ARG A 196 10.68 -10.82 -9.23
C ARG A 196 9.77 -9.81 -8.53
N LEU A 197 10.33 -8.90 -7.73
CA LEU A 197 9.56 -7.83 -7.09
C LEU A 197 8.80 -6.99 -8.13
N LEU A 198 7.53 -6.69 -7.85
CA LEU A 198 6.76 -5.77 -8.67
C LEU A 198 7.20 -4.33 -8.33
N GLU A 199 7.82 -3.65 -9.29
CA GLU A 199 8.07 -2.21 -9.20
C GLU A 199 6.93 -1.40 -9.83
N ARG A 200 6.78 -0.16 -9.36
CA ARG A 200 5.71 0.78 -9.70
C ARG A 200 6.15 2.20 -9.40
N TYR A 201 5.65 3.16 -10.17
CA TYR A 201 5.93 4.57 -9.98
C TYR A 201 4.66 5.36 -9.67
N GLY A 202 4.82 6.29 -8.74
CA GLY A 202 3.77 7.19 -8.30
C GLY A 202 4.33 8.22 -7.33
N MET A 203 3.50 9.19 -7.03
CA MET A 203 3.76 10.26 -6.06
C MET A 203 2.45 10.57 -5.35
N THR A 204 2.53 11.23 -4.19
CA THR A 204 1.33 11.52 -3.39
C THR A 204 0.30 12.27 -4.22
N GLU A 205 0.72 13.21 -5.06
CA GLU A 205 -0.12 14.08 -5.88
C GLU A 205 -0.99 13.35 -6.91
N ILE A 206 -0.48 12.26 -7.50
CA ILE A 206 -1.16 11.56 -8.61
C ILE A 206 -1.62 10.15 -8.23
N GLY A 207 -1.27 9.68 -7.04
CA GLY A 207 -1.36 8.25 -6.73
C GLY A 207 -0.28 7.45 -7.46
N MET A 208 -0.60 6.21 -7.81
CA MET A 208 0.24 5.38 -8.66
C MET A 208 -0.11 5.63 -10.12
N ALA A 209 0.89 5.88 -10.96
CA ALA A 209 0.70 6.14 -12.38
C ALA A 209 1.19 4.98 -13.26
N LEU A 210 2.33 4.39 -12.91
CA LEU A 210 2.93 3.29 -13.65
C LEU A 210 3.07 2.07 -12.75
N SER A 211 2.90 0.88 -13.31
CA SER A 211 3.14 -0.37 -12.62
C SER A 211 3.66 -1.43 -13.58
N ASN A 212 4.59 -2.25 -13.11
CA ASN A 212 4.85 -3.53 -13.75
C ASN A 212 3.58 -4.38 -13.75
N LEU A 213 3.47 -5.29 -14.71
CA LEU A 213 2.33 -6.20 -14.80
C LEU A 213 2.37 -7.21 -13.64
N TYR A 214 1.18 -7.55 -13.13
CA TYR A 214 1.04 -8.65 -12.19
C TYR A 214 1.47 -9.98 -12.85
N LYS A 215 0.95 -10.27 -14.04
CA LYS A 215 1.40 -11.38 -14.90
C LYS A 215 2.17 -10.83 -16.09
N GLY A 216 3.38 -11.31 -16.29
CA GLY A 216 4.22 -10.92 -17.43
C GLY A 216 5.64 -10.53 -17.01
N GLU A 217 6.35 -9.93 -17.94
CA GLU A 217 7.75 -9.57 -17.76
C GLU A 217 7.91 -8.37 -16.81
N ARG A 218 8.86 -8.48 -15.87
CA ARG A 218 9.28 -7.40 -14.98
C ARG A 218 10.77 -7.11 -15.24
N ARG A 219 11.07 -5.98 -15.87
CA ARG A 219 12.43 -5.62 -16.29
C ARG A 219 13.09 -4.70 -15.25
N PRO A 220 14.33 -4.96 -14.82
CA PRO A 220 15.03 -4.05 -13.94
C PRO A 220 15.16 -2.64 -14.52
N GLY A 221 14.95 -1.63 -13.69
CA GLY A 221 14.99 -0.22 -14.12
C GLY A 221 13.77 0.22 -14.92
N PHE A 222 12.76 -0.65 -15.08
CA PHE A 222 11.49 -0.34 -15.72
C PHE A 222 10.37 -0.44 -14.69
N VAL A 223 9.75 0.71 -14.41
CA VAL A 223 8.65 0.83 -13.43
C VAL A 223 7.28 0.44 -14.01
N GLY A 224 7.25 0.03 -15.28
CA GLY A 224 6.10 -0.55 -15.94
C GLY A 224 5.31 0.40 -16.84
N LEU A 225 4.05 0.04 -17.06
CA LEU A 225 3.14 0.69 -18.00
C LEU A 225 2.11 1.54 -17.25
N PRO A 226 1.42 2.48 -17.93
CA PRO A 226 0.31 3.20 -17.34
C PRO A 226 -0.72 2.26 -16.72
N LEU A 227 -1.10 2.58 -15.49
CA LEU A 227 -2.16 1.87 -14.78
C LEU A 227 -3.51 2.07 -15.49
N PRO A 228 -4.48 1.17 -15.28
CA PRO A 228 -5.80 1.34 -15.88
C PRO A 228 -6.44 2.68 -15.53
N GLY A 229 -6.95 3.38 -16.54
CA GLY A 229 -7.52 4.72 -16.39
C GLY A 229 -6.48 5.84 -16.26
N VAL A 230 -5.20 5.55 -16.46
CA VAL A 230 -4.11 6.54 -16.45
C VAL A 230 -3.48 6.64 -17.84
N GLU A 231 -3.28 7.87 -18.30
CA GLU A 231 -2.48 8.18 -19.48
C GLU A 231 -1.20 8.89 -19.07
N VAL A 232 -0.08 8.54 -19.70
CA VAL A 232 1.23 9.15 -19.42
C VAL A 232 1.84 9.60 -20.73
N LYS A 233 2.34 10.85 -20.73
CA LYS A 233 3.01 11.45 -21.87
C LYS A 233 4.39 11.98 -21.44
N MET A 234 5.40 11.66 -22.24
CA MET A 234 6.70 12.33 -22.16
C MET A 234 6.60 13.67 -22.90
N VAL A 235 6.95 14.76 -22.23
CA VAL A 235 6.95 16.11 -22.80
C VAL A 235 8.38 16.65 -22.85
N ARG A 236 8.72 17.40 -23.89
CA ARG A 236 9.99 18.12 -23.96
C ARG A 236 9.92 19.33 -23.03
N ALA A 237 11.00 19.61 -22.29
CA ALA A 237 11.07 20.80 -21.46
C ALA A 237 10.89 22.07 -22.33
N GLY A 238 9.87 22.88 -22.03
CA GLY A 238 9.51 24.10 -22.76
C GLY A 238 8.30 24.00 -23.71
N GLU A 239 7.70 22.82 -23.89
CA GLU A 239 6.51 22.63 -24.76
C GLU A 239 5.19 22.44 -23.97
N GLY A 240 5.23 22.56 -22.64
CA GLY A 240 4.03 22.62 -21.80
C GLY A 240 3.68 24.08 -21.54
N GLY A 241 2.67 24.59 -22.25
CA GLY A 241 2.25 25.99 -22.18
C GLY A 241 1.86 26.45 -20.79
N ASP A 242 2.13 27.73 -20.54
CA ASP A 242 1.32 28.55 -19.64
C ASP A 242 -0.12 28.52 -20.15
N ASP A 243 -0.99 27.78 -19.47
CA ASP A 243 -2.45 27.98 -19.47
C ASP A 243 -2.96 27.83 -18.03
#